data_AF-A0A2A9K6C0-F1
#
_entry.id   AF-A0A2A9K6C0-F1
#
_cell.length_a   1.000
_cell.length_b   1.000
_cell.length_c   1.000
_cell.angle_alpha   90.00
_cell.angle_beta   90.00
_cell.angle_gamma   90.00
#
_symmetry.space_group_name_H-M   'P 1'
#
loop_
_entity.id
_entity.type
_entity.pdbx_description
1 polymer ?
#
loop_
_entity_poly.entity_id
_entity_poly.type
_entity_poly.pdbx_seq_one_letter_code
_entity_poly.pdbx_strand_id
1 'polypeptide(L)'
;MAENPEDLIVTDAELRRQLPALAKELKIGGGSGIEQVSGTVSLDASGAPIREFFTTGATTFNANGTTTPLGAYTAVVWRRTSQGSQGSWGYQVVQDGWTTPTPTPDTTAPVAGTLTVTVTDVKADLTVSGASDDRGYVQYSFSKDNGSTWTGYQDGSTYTFTGLTASTAYTFKHRVKDGAGNPAIGAAVSKTTEAAPSALADSIKALAPVGYWKLNETSGAVAADSSGNGRHGSYSKAYTSVGGYVSGSPVVIPDADAFSPHDSTDGFTVFVLARPAQLSPRGFLVAKGDVGQYEWWIDSVNGAIRFTASTLAGDPLIEYASKAPVITTGAWNAVVAASAQPVSGGSAELFHNSSTPLETTKTTPVAGSSANGTNPVTIGIRSTATPLWGQYAHVAIFRKKLTSAEIGGLMDAARTEGLIA
;
A
#
# COMPACT_ATOMS: atom_id res chain seq x y z
N MET A 1 -64.62 38.66 -63.39
CA MET A 1 -63.31 38.88 -62.76
C MET A 1 -62.59 37.54 -62.77
N ALA A 2 -61.70 37.34 -63.72
CA ALA A 2 -60.83 36.17 -63.75
C ALA A 2 -59.56 36.54 -62.97
N GLU A 3 -59.35 35.92 -61.82
CA GLU A 3 -58.01 35.87 -61.23
C GLU A 3 -57.20 34.83 -62.01
N ASN A 4 -55.97 35.23 -62.32
CA ASN A 4 -55.07 34.55 -63.24
C ASN A 4 -54.50 33.27 -62.58
N PRO A 5 -54.54 32.08 -63.23
CA PRO A 5 -54.06 30.84 -62.63
C PRO A 5 -52.52 30.70 -62.54
N GLU A 6 -51.77 31.80 -62.66
CA GLU A 6 -50.31 31.82 -62.48
C GLU A 6 -49.84 32.27 -61.08
N ASP A 7 -50.74 32.66 -60.17
CA ASP A 7 -50.37 33.25 -58.87
C ASP A 7 -50.14 32.25 -57.72
N LEU A 8 -49.89 30.96 -58.01
CA LEU A 8 -49.43 30.01 -56.98
C LEU A 8 -48.28 29.11 -57.44
N ILE A 9 -47.31 29.68 -58.14
CA ILE A 9 -46.00 29.03 -58.29
C ILE A 9 -45.21 29.28 -57.00
N VAL A 10 -45.40 28.40 -56.01
CA VAL A 10 -44.45 28.31 -54.89
C VAL A 10 -43.13 27.86 -55.49
N THR A 11 -42.18 28.78 -55.61
CA THR A 11 -40.85 28.46 -56.13
C THR A 11 -40.15 27.46 -55.22
N ASP A 12 -39.27 26.63 -55.78
CA ASP A 12 -38.43 25.70 -54.99
C ASP A 12 -37.66 26.40 -53.86
N ALA A 13 -37.33 27.69 -54.05
CA ALA A 13 -36.69 28.52 -53.03
C ALA A 13 -37.63 28.85 -51.86
N GLU A 14 -38.92 29.11 -52.13
CA GLU A 14 -39.92 29.37 -51.10
C GLU A 14 -40.29 28.09 -50.33
N LEU A 15 -40.37 26.96 -51.02
CA LEU A 15 -40.56 25.65 -50.38
C LEU A 15 -39.37 25.30 -49.48
N ARG A 16 -38.12 25.50 -49.94
CA ARG A 16 -36.89 25.30 -49.15
C ARG A 16 -36.78 26.25 -47.96
N ARG A 17 -37.34 27.48 -48.05
CA ARG A 17 -37.36 28.46 -46.95
C ARG A 17 -38.36 28.10 -45.86
N GLN A 18 -39.47 27.46 -46.21
CA GLN A 18 -40.51 27.02 -45.27
C GLN A 18 -40.24 25.62 -44.67
N LEU A 19 -39.38 24.82 -45.31
CA LEU A 19 -39.01 23.47 -44.88
C LEU A 19 -38.48 23.38 -43.42
N PRO A 20 -37.65 24.30 -42.90
CA PRO A 20 -37.19 24.26 -41.52
C PRO A 20 -38.32 24.49 -40.49
N ALA A 21 -39.37 25.23 -40.86
CA ALA A 21 -40.54 25.44 -40.02
C ALA A 21 -41.48 24.22 -40.06
N LEU A 22 -41.67 23.61 -41.24
CA LEU A 22 -42.40 22.34 -41.38
C LEU A 22 -41.68 21.17 -40.69
N ALA A 23 -40.34 21.13 -40.73
CA ALA A 23 -39.52 20.14 -40.05
C ALA A 23 -39.57 20.27 -38.51
N LYS A 24 -40.03 21.42 -37.99
CA LYS A 24 -40.24 21.66 -36.55
C LYS A 24 -41.62 21.18 -36.07
N GLU A 25 -42.61 21.10 -36.96
CA GLU A 25 -43.92 20.47 -36.69
C GLU A 25 -43.86 18.95 -36.80
N LEU A 26 -42.97 18.40 -37.63
CA LEU A 26 -42.72 16.96 -37.71
C LEU A 26 -41.71 16.55 -36.63
N LYS A 27 -42.19 16.19 -35.43
CA LYS A 27 -41.38 15.72 -34.30
C LYS A 27 -40.40 14.60 -34.73
N ILE A 28 -39.11 14.93 -34.91
CA ILE A 28 -38.05 13.94 -35.07
C ILE A 28 -37.42 13.69 -33.70
N GLY A 29 -37.92 12.66 -33.03
CA GLY A 29 -37.37 12.09 -31.81
C GLY A 29 -37.87 10.66 -31.68
N GLY A 30 -36.97 9.70 -31.89
CA GLY A 30 -37.14 8.28 -31.53
C GLY A 30 -38.49 7.63 -31.85
N GLY A 31 -38.66 7.12 -33.07
CA GLY A 31 -39.66 6.09 -33.38
C GLY A 31 -40.55 6.36 -34.60
N SER A 32 -40.60 5.35 -35.48
CA SER A 32 -41.64 5.11 -36.51
C SER A 32 -41.72 6.07 -37.70
N GLY A 33 -41.08 5.71 -38.82
CA GLY A 33 -41.53 6.22 -40.13
C GLY A 33 -40.71 5.75 -41.34
N ILE A 34 -39.39 5.71 -41.23
CA ILE A 34 -38.50 5.39 -42.36
C ILE A 34 -37.79 4.07 -42.10
N GLU A 35 -37.91 3.15 -43.04
CA GLU A 35 -37.35 1.80 -42.95
C GLU A 35 -35.81 1.84 -43.04
N GLN A 36 -35.11 1.12 -42.15
CA GLN A 36 -33.65 0.98 -42.21
C GLN A 36 -33.27 -0.36 -42.84
N VAL A 37 -32.34 -0.33 -43.80
CA VAL A 37 -31.95 -1.49 -44.58
C VAL A 37 -30.42 -1.59 -44.72
N SER A 38 -29.91 -2.80 -44.91
CA SER A 38 -28.51 -3.05 -45.27
C SER A 38 -28.39 -4.34 -46.07
N GLY A 39 -27.28 -4.56 -46.77
CA GLY A 39 -27.07 -5.78 -47.56
C GLY A 39 -27.77 -5.70 -48.93
N THR A 40 -28.74 -6.58 -49.22
CA THR A 40 -29.45 -6.56 -50.50
C THR A 40 -30.92 -6.21 -50.30
N VAL A 41 -31.41 -5.21 -51.02
CA VAL A 41 -32.81 -4.78 -51.01
C VAL A 41 -33.38 -5.00 -52.39
N SER A 42 -34.43 -5.81 -52.50
CA SER A 42 -35.07 -6.12 -53.79
C SER A 42 -36.52 -5.67 -53.79
N LEU A 43 -36.95 -5.00 -54.86
CA LEU A 43 -38.36 -4.68 -55.10
C LEU A 43 -38.80 -5.30 -56.42
N ASP A 44 -39.86 -6.10 -56.36
CA ASP A 44 -40.50 -6.73 -57.51
C ASP A 44 -41.86 -6.06 -57.83
N ALA A 45 -42.53 -6.58 -58.87
CA ALA A 45 -43.79 -6.03 -59.38
C ALA A 45 -44.96 -6.08 -58.38
N SER A 46 -44.81 -6.74 -57.22
CA SER A 46 -45.87 -6.91 -56.20
C SER A 46 -45.83 -5.89 -55.06
N GLY A 47 -44.78 -5.06 -54.99
CA GLY A 47 -44.56 -4.10 -53.89
C GLY A 47 -45.39 -2.80 -53.97
N ALA A 48 -45.36 -2.03 -52.86
CA ALA A 48 -46.01 -0.73 -52.74
C ALA A 48 -45.45 0.30 -53.77
N PRO A 49 -46.29 1.20 -54.32
CA PRO A 49 -45.90 2.13 -55.38
C PRO A 49 -44.92 3.23 -54.94
N ILE A 50 -44.74 3.43 -53.63
CA ILE A 50 -43.74 4.31 -53.05
C ILE A 50 -43.06 3.56 -51.91
N ARG A 51 -41.74 3.65 -51.81
CA ARG A 51 -40.98 3.10 -50.70
C ARG A 51 -39.85 4.05 -50.30
N GLU A 52 -39.73 4.27 -49.00
CA GLU A 52 -38.73 5.17 -48.40
C GLU A 52 -37.87 4.35 -47.44
N PHE A 53 -36.55 4.34 -47.68
CA PHE A 53 -35.63 3.59 -46.84
C PHE A 53 -34.26 4.25 -46.72
N PHE A 54 -33.55 3.90 -45.65
CA PHE A 54 -32.23 4.40 -45.32
C PHE A 54 -31.24 3.25 -45.20
N THR A 55 -30.11 3.36 -45.90
CA THR A 55 -29.05 2.34 -45.86
C THR A 55 -28.15 2.57 -44.64
N THR A 56 -27.98 1.58 -43.77
CA THR A 56 -27.05 1.67 -42.60
C THR A 56 -25.66 1.13 -42.91
N GLY A 57 -25.47 0.57 -44.12
CA GLY A 57 -24.21 0.02 -44.64
C GLY A 57 -24.24 -0.05 -46.16
N ALA A 58 -23.14 -0.49 -46.79
CA ALA A 58 -23.11 -0.71 -48.24
C ALA A 58 -24.26 -1.65 -48.65
N THR A 59 -25.07 -1.21 -49.61
CA THR A 59 -26.33 -1.88 -49.96
C THR A 59 -26.44 -2.07 -51.46
N THR A 60 -26.77 -3.28 -51.88
CA THR A 60 -27.10 -3.60 -53.27
C THR A 60 -28.61 -3.47 -53.46
N PHE A 61 -29.05 -2.50 -54.24
CA PHE A 61 -30.47 -2.27 -54.52
C PHE A 61 -30.84 -2.88 -55.87
N ASN A 62 -31.72 -3.87 -55.84
CA ASN A 62 -32.23 -4.57 -57.01
C ASN A 62 -33.67 -4.14 -57.30
N ALA A 63 -33.91 -3.53 -58.45
CA ALA A 63 -35.26 -3.16 -58.88
C ALA A 63 -35.45 -3.52 -60.36
N ASN A 64 -36.53 -4.26 -60.65
CA ASN A 64 -36.89 -4.67 -62.02
C ASN A 64 -35.74 -5.30 -62.83
N GLY A 65 -34.91 -6.12 -62.20
CA GLY A 65 -33.80 -6.82 -62.86
C GLY A 65 -32.51 -6.00 -63.01
N THR A 66 -32.50 -4.73 -62.56
CA THR A 66 -31.31 -3.87 -62.54
C THR A 66 -30.77 -3.76 -61.12
N THR A 67 -29.45 -3.85 -61.00
CA THR A 67 -28.73 -3.76 -59.72
C THR A 67 -27.96 -2.45 -59.63
N THR A 68 -28.20 -1.69 -58.56
CA THR A 68 -27.51 -0.43 -58.25
C THR A 68 -26.81 -0.52 -56.90
N PRO A 69 -25.49 -0.33 -56.84
CA PRO A 69 -24.78 -0.19 -55.57
C PRO A 69 -25.09 1.14 -54.89
N LEU A 70 -25.36 1.11 -53.59
CA LEU A 70 -25.57 2.28 -52.73
C LEU A 70 -24.53 2.26 -51.61
N GLY A 71 -23.93 3.42 -51.34
CA GLY A 71 -23.04 3.60 -50.20
C GLY A 71 -23.80 3.55 -48.87
N ALA A 72 -23.08 3.37 -47.76
CA ALA A 72 -23.67 3.50 -46.43
C ALA A 72 -24.25 4.90 -46.20
N TYR A 73 -25.31 4.99 -45.39
CA TYR A 73 -25.98 6.23 -45.01
C TYR A 73 -26.66 6.98 -46.16
N THR A 74 -27.04 6.25 -47.21
CA THR A 74 -27.82 6.76 -48.35
C THR A 74 -29.32 6.64 -48.06
N ALA A 75 -30.06 7.74 -48.16
CA ALA A 75 -31.53 7.75 -48.16
C ALA A 75 -32.05 7.56 -49.59
N VAL A 76 -33.10 6.75 -49.74
CA VAL A 76 -33.69 6.44 -51.04
C VAL A 76 -35.20 6.58 -50.96
N VAL A 77 -35.76 7.37 -51.88
CA VAL A 77 -37.20 7.43 -52.15
C VAL A 77 -37.43 6.82 -53.52
N TRP A 78 -38.07 5.66 -53.55
CA TRP A 78 -38.47 5.01 -54.79
C TRP A 78 -39.95 5.28 -55.05
N ARG A 79 -40.29 5.64 -56.30
CA ARG A 79 -41.67 5.87 -56.73
C ARG A 79 -41.92 5.19 -58.07
N ARG A 80 -43.08 4.55 -58.22
CA ARG A 80 -43.59 4.02 -59.49
C ARG A 80 -44.45 5.08 -60.17
N THR A 81 -44.04 5.61 -61.31
CA THR A 81 -44.89 6.49 -62.13
C THR A 81 -45.80 5.65 -63.02
N SER A 82 -47.10 5.91 -62.99
CA SER A 82 -48.06 5.37 -63.97
C SER A 82 -48.40 6.46 -64.98
N GLN A 83 -47.81 6.42 -66.17
CA GLN A 83 -48.29 7.24 -67.28
C GLN A 83 -48.35 6.40 -68.56
N GLY A 84 -49.57 6.02 -68.95
CA GLY A 84 -49.91 5.43 -70.25
C GLY A 84 -49.49 3.96 -70.46
N SER A 85 -50.15 3.29 -71.41
CA SER A 85 -50.06 1.85 -71.71
C SER A 85 -48.71 1.35 -72.28
N GLN A 86 -47.62 2.07 -72.08
CA GLN A 86 -46.25 1.55 -72.14
C GLN A 86 -45.44 2.26 -71.04
N GLY A 87 -45.35 1.65 -69.87
CA GLY A 87 -44.69 2.23 -68.69
C GLY A 87 -43.19 2.41 -68.91
N SER A 88 -42.74 3.66 -69.00
CA SER A 88 -41.33 4.02 -68.86
C SER A 88 -41.00 4.11 -67.37
N TRP A 89 -40.07 3.26 -66.92
CA TRP A 89 -39.68 3.09 -65.53
C TRP A 89 -38.60 4.11 -65.17
N GLY A 90 -38.92 5.09 -64.33
CA GLY A 90 -37.95 6.06 -63.79
C GLY A 90 -37.78 5.88 -62.29
N TYR A 91 -36.53 5.82 -61.84
CA TYR A 91 -36.17 6.02 -60.43
C TYR A 91 -35.47 7.38 -60.33
N GLN A 92 -35.82 8.15 -59.30
CA GLN A 92 -35.10 9.38 -58.97
C GLN A 92 -34.25 9.09 -57.73
N VAL A 93 -32.93 8.91 -57.91
CA VAL A 93 -31.99 9.04 -56.79
C VAL A 93 -32.07 10.50 -56.38
N VAL A 94 -32.69 10.79 -55.24
CA VAL A 94 -32.39 12.06 -54.60
C VAL A 94 -31.08 11.83 -53.85
N GLN A 95 -29.94 12.01 -54.52
CA GLN A 95 -28.68 12.26 -53.82
C GLN A 95 -28.77 13.68 -53.27
N ASP A 96 -29.64 13.87 -52.27
CA ASP A 96 -29.44 15.03 -51.40
C ASP A 96 -28.20 14.69 -50.59
N GLY A 97 -27.19 15.55 -50.68
CA GLY A 97 -25.97 15.41 -49.91
C GLY A 97 -26.30 15.67 -48.44
N TRP A 98 -26.90 14.68 -47.78
CA TRP A 98 -27.00 14.65 -46.34
C TRP A 98 -25.57 14.57 -45.82
N THR A 99 -25.03 15.73 -45.45
CA THR A 99 -23.93 15.77 -44.51
C THR A 99 -24.44 15.01 -43.29
N THR A 100 -23.73 13.96 -42.88
CA THR A 100 -23.98 13.32 -41.59
C THR A 100 -24.11 14.45 -40.58
N PRO A 101 -25.27 14.61 -39.90
CA PRO A 101 -25.44 15.69 -38.95
C PRO A 101 -24.28 15.61 -37.97
N THR A 102 -23.55 16.71 -37.81
CA THR A 102 -22.43 16.76 -36.87
C THR A 102 -22.96 16.27 -35.53
N PRO A 103 -22.42 15.18 -34.95
CA PRO A 103 -22.92 14.68 -33.69
C PRO A 103 -22.85 15.82 -32.68
N THR A 104 -23.92 15.98 -31.91
CA THR A 104 -23.96 17.01 -30.87
C THR A 104 -22.75 16.81 -29.95
N PRO A 105 -21.94 17.86 -29.71
CA PRO A 105 -20.78 17.77 -28.84
C PRO A 105 -21.15 17.10 -27.52
N ASP A 106 -20.28 16.23 -27.02
CA ASP A 106 -20.47 15.71 -25.67
C ASP A 106 -20.01 16.74 -24.64
N THR A 107 -20.88 17.05 -23.71
CA THR A 107 -20.61 17.99 -22.62
C THR A 107 -20.89 17.38 -21.26
N THR A 108 -21.39 16.14 -21.21
CA THR A 108 -21.69 15.46 -19.96
C THR A 108 -20.39 14.86 -19.43
N ALA A 109 -20.03 15.15 -18.19
CA ALA A 109 -18.88 14.50 -17.59
C ALA A 109 -19.22 13.07 -17.14
N PRO A 110 -18.26 12.14 -17.19
CA PRO A 110 -18.47 10.78 -16.69
C PRO A 110 -18.66 10.78 -15.17
N VAL A 111 -19.27 9.71 -14.66
CA VAL A 111 -19.27 9.36 -13.24
C VAL A 111 -17.92 8.74 -12.88
N ALA A 112 -17.23 9.31 -11.89
CA ALA A 112 -15.87 8.87 -11.54
C ALA A 112 -15.80 7.47 -10.91
N GLY A 113 -16.88 6.98 -10.30
CA GLY A 113 -16.87 5.71 -9.55
C GLY A 113 -16.15 5.78 -8.21
N THR A 114 -15.89 4.62 -7.61
CA THR A 114 -15.30 4.46 -6.27
C THR A 114 -13.91 3.84 -6.35
N LEU A 115 -12.95 4.44 -5.65
CA LEU A 115 -11.58 3.94 -5.51
C LEU A 115 -11.46 2.99 -4.31
N THR A 116 -10.83 1.85 -4.55
CA THR A 116 -10.37 0.92 -3.51
C THR A 116 -8.85 0.80 -3.58
N VAL A 117 -8.20 0.71 -2.41
CA VAL A 117 -6.73 0.69 -2.30
C VAL A 117 -6.28 -0.36 -1.30
N THR A 118 -5.40 -1.26 -1.72
CA THR A 118 -4.63 -2.16 -0.87
C THR A 118 -3.16 -1.78 -0.91
N VAL A 119 -2.43 -2.01 0.17
CA VAL A 119 -1.02 -1.63 0.29
C VAL A 119 -0.19 -2.78 0.83
N THR A 120 1.07 -2.81 0.45
CA THR A 120 2.16 -3.57 1.11
C THR A 120 3.12 -2.55 1.72
N ASP A 121 4.32 -2.97 2.11
CA ASP A 121 5.39 -2.07 2.52
C ASP A 121 5.90 -1.18 1.38
N VAL A 122 5.97 -1.72 0.14
CA VAL A 122 6.55 -1.02 -1.01
C VAL A 122 5.62 -0.83 -2.21
N LYS A 123 4.35 -1.26 -2.12
CA LYS A 123 3.36 -1.12 -3.21
C LYS A 123 1.99 -0.65 -2.74
N ALA A 124 1.24 -0.06 -3.66
CA ALA A 124 -0.20 0.17 -3.53
C ALA A 124 -0.93 -0.25 -4.81
N ASP A 125 -1.93 -1.11 -4.68
CA ASP A 125 -2.80 -1.55 -5.77
C ASP A 125 -4.14 -0.82 -5.69
N LEU A 126 -4.47 -0.10 -6.75
CA LEU A 126 -5.66 0.74 -6.87
C LEU A 126 -6.64 0.07 -7.84
N THR A 127 -7.92 0.03 -7.47
CA THR A 127 -9.01 -0.43 -8.35
C THR A 127 -10.17 0.54 -8.30
N VAL A 128 -10.63 0.99 -9.46
CA VAL A 128 -11.82 1.83 -9.62
C VAL A 128 -12.99 0.96 -10.07
N SER A 129 -14.13 1.12 -9.41
CA SER A 129 -15.39 0.44 -9.73
C SER A 129 -16.51 1.44 -9.98
N GLY A 130 -17.44 1.10 -10.87
CA GLY A 130 -18.63 1.92 -11.11
C GLY A 130 -18.38 3.26 -11.81
N ALA A 131 -17.26 3.41 -12.53
CA ALA A 131 -17.09 4.54 -13.44
C ALA A 131 -17.90 4.30 -14.72
N SER A 132 -18.61 5.32 -15.19
CA SER A 132 -19.51 5.21 -16.33
C SER A 132 -19.71 6.55 -17.02
N ASP A 133 -20.11 6.50 -18.28
CA ASP A 133 -20.42 7.66 -19.12
C ASP A 133 -21.73 7.40 -19.89
N ASP A 134 -22.49 8.43 -20.26
CA ASP A 134 -23.74 8.25 -21.01
C ASP A 134 -23.50 7.73 -22.44
N ARG A 135 -22.28 7.87 -22.96
CA ARG A 135 -21.83 7.32 -24.25
C ARG A 135 -20.84 6.16 -24.11
N GLY A 136 -20.58 5.71 -22.87
CA GLY A 136 -20.01 4.41 -22.53
C GLY A 136 -18.47 4.27 -22.54
N TYR A 137 -17.72 5.28 -22.97
CA TYR A 137 -16.25 5.22 -22.97
C TYR A 137 -15.66 6.01 -21.80
N VAL A 138 -14.72 5.41 -21.06
CA VAL A 138 -14.04 6.02 -19.91
C VAL A 138 -12.58 5.61 -19.87
N GLN A 139 -11.68 6.58 -19.68
CA GLN A 139 -10.26 6.36 -19.38
C GLN A 139 -9.92 6.82 -17.96
N TYR A 140 -8.89 6.22 -17.36
CA TYR A 140 -8.52 6.39 -15.95
C TYR A 140 -7.10 6.94 -15.81
N SER A 141 -6.86 7.75 -14.78
CA SER A 141 -5.54 8.26 -14.41
C SER A 141 -5.46 8.32 -12.88
N PHE A 142 -4.30 8.02 -12.30
CA PHE A 142 -4.13 7.76 -10.88
C PHE A 142 -3.09 8.69 -10.26
N SER A 143 -3.20 8.92 -8.96
CA SER A 143 -2.30 9.77 -8.18
C SER A 143 -2.05 9.14 -6.81
N LYS A 144 -0.82 9.25 -6.30
CA LYS A 144 -0.41 8.83 -4.95
C LYS A 144 -0.20 10.00 -3.96
N ASP A 145 -0.31 11.22 -4.46
CA ASP A 145 0.07 12.46 -3.77
C ASP A 145 -1.08 13.49 -3.79
N ASN A 146 -2.29 13.01 -3.58
CA ASN A 146 -3.52 13.81 -3.50
C ASN A 146 -3.83 14.66 -4.75
N GLY A 147 -3.31 14.24 -5.91
CA GLY A 147 -3.53 14.89 -7.20
C GLY A 147 -2.46 15.92 -7.59
N SER A 148 -1.34 15.99 -6.88
CA SER A 148 -0.20 16.83 -7.28
C SER A 148 0.46 16.30 -8.56
N THR A 149 0.62 14.99 -8.68
CA THR A 149 1.06 14.32 -9.90
C THR A 149 0.07 13.23 -10.31
N TRP A 150 -0.03 12.99 -11.62
CA TRP A 150 -0.95 12.05 -12.21
C TRP A 150 -0.22 11.15 -13.21
N THR A 151 -0.59 9.89 -13.24
CA THR A 151 -0.20 8.98 -14.33
C THR A 151 -0.80 9.44 -15.65
N GLY A 152 -0.29 8.91 -16.76
CA GLY A 152 -1.00 8.98 -18.04
C GLY A 152 -2.41 8.37 -17.94
N TYR A 153 -3.30 8.77 -18.84
CA TYR A 153 -4.60 8.12 -18.98
C TYR A 153 -4.44 6.72 -19.59
N GLN A 154 -5.24 5.77 -19.12
CA GLN A 154 -5.25 4.37 -19.56
C GLN A 154 -6.69 3.84 -19.59
N ASP A 155 -6.95 2.79 -20.37
CA ASP A 155 -8.29 2.18 -20.44
C ASP A 155 -8.59 1.28 -19.22
N GLY A 156 -7.55 0.75 -18.57
CA GLY A 156 -7.69 -0.13 -17.40
C GLY A 156 -8.10 0.63 -16.14
N SER A 157 -9.04 0.09 -15.38
CA SER A 157 -9.53 0.65 -14.11
C SER A 157 -8.64 0.34 -12.90
N THR A 158 -7.45 -0.24 -13.12
CA THR A 158 -6.51 -0.65 -12.06
C THR A 158 -5.13 -0.04 -12.27
N TYR A 159 -4.42 0.28 -11.18
CA TYR A 159 -3.03 0.76 -11.25
C TYR A 159 -2.23 0.35 -10.02
N THR A 160 -0.96 0.00 -10.21
CA THR A 160 -0.05 -0.34 -9.11
C THR A 160 1.07 0.69 -9.01
N PHE A 161 1.13 1.38 -7.87
CA PHE A 161 2.31 2.14 -7.50
C PHE A 161 3.33 1.19 -6.85
N THR A 162 4.58 1.21 -7.33
CA THR A 162 5.71 0.47 -6.75
C THR A 162 6.76 1.42 -6.20
N GLY A 163 7.67 0.91 -5.36
CA GLY A 163 8.76 1.71 -4.78
C GLY A 163 8.25 2.77 -3.81
N LEU A 164 7.13 2.48 -3.13
CA LEU A 164 6.68 3.29 -2.01
C LEU A 164 7.60 3.05 -0.81
N THR A 165 7.63 4.04 0.09
CA THR A 165 8.37 3.92 1.35
C THR A 165 7.50 3.20 2.37
N ALA A 166 8.04 2.22 3.09
CA ALA A 166 7.34 1.53 4.17
C ALA A 166 6.90 2.50 5.28
N SER A 167 5.89 2.14 6.05
CA SER A 167 5.34 2.93 7.17
C SER A 167 5.02 4.40 6.82
N THR A 168 4.67 4.68 5.56
CA THR A 168 4.47 6.05 5.05
C THR A 168 3.01 6.24 4.64
N ALA A 169 2.40 7.32 5.11
CA ALA A 169 1.04 7.70 4.72
C ALA A 169 1.03 8.30 3.30
N TYR A 170 0.18 7.75 2.44
CA TYR A 170 -0.08 8.24 1.09
C TYR A 170 -1.57 8.57 0.94
N THR A 171 -1.88 9.54 0.09
CA THR A 171 -3.25 9.93 -0.24
C THR A 171 -3.48 9.68 -1.72
N PHE A 172 -4.22 8.62 -2.02
CA PHE A 172 -4.47 8.17 -3.38
C PHE A 172 -5.73 8.83 -3.95
N LYS A 173 -5.70 9.11 -5.25
CA LYS A 173 -6.85 9.59 -6.03
C LYS A 173 -6.87 8.94 -7.40
N HIS A 174 -8.05 8.95 -8.00
CA HIS A 174 -8.22 8.70 -9.43
C HIS A 174 -8.99 9.86 -10.08
N ARG A 175 -8.78 9.99 -11.38
CA ARG A 175 -9.61 10.80 -12.26
C ARG A 175 -9.94 9.99 -13.49
N VAL A 176 -11.06 10.32 -14.09
CA VAL A 176 -11.53 9.71 -15.33
C VAL A 176 -11.82 10.77 -16.36
N LYS A 177 -11.85 10.38 -17.63
CA LYS A 177 -12.37 11.20 -18.72
C LYS A 177 -13.14 10.34 -19.72
N ASP A 178 -14.10 10.94 -20.40
CA ASP A 178 -14.85 10.30 -21.47
C ASP A 178 -14.11 10.37 -22.83
N GLY A 179 -14.79 9.97 -23.90
CA GLY A 179 -14.26 10.03 -25.27
C GLY A 179 -14.16 11.45 -25.86
N ALA A 180 -14.90 12.41 -25.31
CA ALA A 180 -14.86 13.81 -25.71
C ALA A 180 -13.84 14.64 -24.90
N GLY A 181 -13.30 14.07 -23.83
CA GLY A 181 -12.34 14.70 -22.93
C GLY A 181 -12.95 15.37 -21.69
N ASN A 182 -14.24 15.21 -21.40
CA ASN A 182 -14.84 15.74 -20.18
C ASN A 182 -14.30 14.97 -18.96
N PRO A 183 -13.73 15.64 -17.95
CA PRO A 183 -13.10 14.97 -16.82
C PRO A 183 -14.03 14.85 -15.60
N ALA A 184 -13.80 13.83 -14.78
CA ALA A 184 -14.33 13.74 -13.43
C ALA A 184 -13.26 13.22 -12.45
N ILE A 185 -13.30 13.67 -11.20
CA ILE A 185 -12.32 13.29 -10.16
C ILE A 185 -13.05 12.54 -9.04
N GLY A 186 -12.49 11.40 -8.64
CA GLY A 186 -13.02 10.61 -7.54
C GLY A 186 -12.57 11.11 -6.16
N ALA A 187 -13.21 10.58 -5.12
CA ALA A 187 -12.82 10.85 -3.73
C ALA A 187 -11.41 10.30 -3.42
N ALA A 188 -10.73 10.96 -2.49
CA ALA A 188 -9.40 10.52 -2.04
C ALA A 188 -9.50 9.35 -1.04
N VAL A 189 -8.50 8.47 -1.08
CA VAL A 189 -8.34 7.37 -0.12
C VAL A 189 -6.95 7.45 0.50
N SER A 190 -6.87 7.64 1.82
CA SER A 190 -5.60 7.63 2.55
C SER A 190 -5.29 6.24 3.09
N LYS A 191 -4.06 5.77 2.87
CA LYS A 191 -3.53 4.50 3.40
C LYS A 191 -2.09 4.70 3.84
N THR A 192 -1.69 3.98 4.88
CA THR A 192 -0.29 3.90 5.32
C THR A 192 0.25 2.56 4.85
N THR A 193 1.35 2.58 4.10
CA THR A 193 2.07 1.35 3.71
C THR A 193 2.48 0.55 4.93
N GLU A 194 2.60 -0.76 4.78
CA GLU A 194 3.00 -1.64 5.86
C GLU A 194 4.45 -1.36 6.28
N ALA A 195 4.84 -1.83 7.47
CA ALA A 195 6.23 -1.80 7.87
C ALA A 195 7.04 -2.79 7.02
N ALA A 196 8.29 -2.45 6.72
CA ALA A 196 9.19 -3.36 6.03
C ALA A 196 9.39 -4.65 6.86
N PRO A 197 9.55 -5.82 6.22
CA PRO A 197 9.92 -7.05 6.90
C PRO A 197 11.21 -6.85 7.71
N SER A 198 11.25 -7.39 8.93
CA SER A 198 12.44 -7.36 9.79
C SER A 198 13.02 -8.76 9.93
N ALA A 199 14.09 -9.02 9.17
CA ALA A 199 14.87 -10.25 9.24
C ALA A 199 15.40 -10.52 10.65
N LEU A 200 15.80 -9.48 11.39
CA LEU A 200 16.25 -9.59 12.77
C LEU A 200 15.10 -9.99 13.68
N ALA A 201 13.92 -9.38 13.53
CA ALA A 201 12.77 -9.77 14.33
C ALA A 201 12.32 -11.20 14.07
N ASP A 202 12.37 -11.66 12.82
CA ASP A 202 12.04 -13.04 12.47
C ASP A 202 13.07 -14.02 13.02
N SER A 203 14.37 -13.69 12.92
CA SER A 203 15.45 -14.51 13.48
C SER A 203 15.37 -14.60 15.01
N ILE A 204 15.07 -13.50 15.70
CA ILE A 204 14.86 -13.50 17.16
C ILE A 204 13.68 -14.40 17.53
N LYS A 205 12.51 -14.24 16.89
CA LYS A 205 11.33 -15.06 17.19
C LYS A 205 11.55 -16.55 16.92
N ALA A 206 12.28 -16.89 15.85
CA ALA A 206 12.59 -18.28 15.52
C ALA A 206 13.39 -19.00 16.61
N LEU A 207 14.11 -18.25 17.45
CA LEU A 207 14.86 -18.77 18.60
C LEU A 207 14.01 -18.90 19.88
N ALA A 208 12.71 -18.63 19.80
CA ALA A 208 11.72 -18.76 20.88
C ALA A 208 12.12 -18.00 22.18
N PRO A 209 12.24 -16.66 22.13
CA PRO A 209 12.53 -15.86 23.31
C PRO A 209 11.36 -15.95 24.30
N VAL A 210 11.68 -15.89 25.59
CA VAL A 210 10.67 -15.75 26.65
C VAL A 210 10.17 -14.31 26.75
N GLY A 211 10.90 -13.32 26.24
CA GLY A 211 10.39 -11.97 26.09
C GLY A 211 11.14 -11.28 24.98
N TYR A 212 10.43 -10.51 24.15
CA TYR A 212 11.04 -9.81 23.03
C TYR A 212 10.35 -8.48 22.75
N TRP A 213 11.04 -7.37 22.91
CA TRP A 213 10.52 -6.03 22.69
C TRP A 213 11.26 -5.38 21.54
N LYS A 214 10.53 -5.02 20.48
CA LYS A 214 11.09 -4.35 19.29
C LYS A 214 11.47 -2.90 19.57
N LEU A 215 10.71 -2.24 20.44
CA LEU A 215 10.87 -0.83 20.81
C LEU A 215 10.78 0.11 19.61
N ASN A 216 9.81 -0.14 18.74
CA ASN A 216 9.55 0.58 17.50
C ASN A 216 8.18 1.30 17.49
N GLU A 217 7.60 1.47 18.67
CA GLU A 217 6.33 2.15 18.86
C GLU A 217 6.47 3.64 18.50
N THR A 218 5.48 4.19 17.80
CA THR A 218 5.47 5.61 17.40
C THR A 218 4.77 6.51 18.43
N SER A 219 3.95 5.92 19.31
CA SER A 219 3.19 6.61 20.36
C SER A 219 2.62 5.62 21.38
N GLY A 220 2.22 6.12 22.54
CA GLY A 220 1.58 5.32 23.60
C GLY A 220 2.49 5.12 24.80
N ALA A 221 2.08 4.24 25.72
CA ALA A 221 2.82 3.95 26.94
C ALA A 221 3.25 2.48 27.06
N VAL A 222 2.86 1.63 26.12
CA VAL A 222 3.12 0.18 26.16
C VAL A 222 4.30 -0.15 25.27
N ALA A 223 5.28 -0.87 25.83
CA ALA A 223 6.32 -1.55 25.04
C ALA A 223 5.82 -2.97 24.74
N ALA A 224 5.48 -3.26 23.49
CA ALA A 224 4.80 -4.49 23.12
C ALA A 224 5.75 -5.69 23.13
N ASP A 225 5.33 -6.78 23.77
CA ASP A 225 6.01 -8.07 23.66
C ASP A 225 5.65 -8.74 22.33
N SER A 226 6.66 -8.90 21.48
CA SER A 226 6.63 -9.54 20.18
C SER A 226 7.03 -11.02 20.23
N SER A 227 7.29 -11.60 21.41
CA SER A 227 7.59 -13.03 21.56
C SER A 227 6.34 -13.92 21.47
N GLY A 228 5.15 -13.35 21.67
CA GLY A 228 3.89 -14.09 21.77
C GLY A 228 3.52 -14.53 23.20
N ASN A 229 4.31 -14.17 24.21
CA ASN A 229 4.07 -14.55 25.61
C ASN A 229 3.27 -13.51 26.40
N GLY A 230 2.89 -12.37 25.80
CA GLY A 230 2.09 -11.33 26.45
C GLY A 230 2.80 -10.56 27.56
N ARG A 231 4.14 -10.59 27.61
CA ARG A 231 4.95 -9.96 28.65
C ARG A 231 5.23 -8.48 28.34
N HIS A 232 4.17 -7.70 28.13
CA HIS A 232 4.26 -6.29 27.75
C HIS A 232 4.98 -5.45 28.81
N GLY A 233 5.82 -4.52 28.37
CA GLY A 233 6.42 -3.50 29.23
C GLY A 233 5.66 -2.18 29.18
N SER A 234 6.11 -1.22 29.98
CA SER A 234 5.60 0.15 30.03
C SER A 234 6.73 1.16 29.95
N TYR A 235 6.55 2.23 29.18
CA TYR A 235 7.46 3.35 29.12
C TYR A 235 7.31 4.22 30.37
N SER A 236 8.42 4.46 31.06
CA SER A 236 8.44 5.24 32.31
C SER A 236 8.34 6.75 32.09
N LYS A 237 8.60 7.22 30.87
CA LYS A 237 8.55 8.62 30.43
C LYS A 237 8.01 8.75 29.00
N ALA A 238 7.70 9.97 28.59
CA ALA A 238 7.49 10.28 27.18
C ALA A 238 8.76 9.96 26.37
N TYR A 239 8.57 9.55 25.13
CA TYR A 239 9.66 9.21 24.22
C TYR A 239 9.44 9.81 22.82
N THR A 240 10.49 9.76 22.01
CA THR A 240 10.44 10.07 20.58
C THR A 240 10.78 8.84 19.75
N SER A 241 10.18 8.69 18.58
CA SER A 241 10.60 7.70 17.58
C SER A 241 11.62 8.35 16.65
N VAL A 242 12.84 7.82 16.64
CA VAL A 242 13.94 8.31 15.80
C VAL A 242 14.43 7.15 14.94
N GLY A 243 14.34 7.29 13.60
CA GLY A 243 14.68 6.20 12.69
C GLY A 243 13.88 4.92 12.92
N GLY A 244 12.63 5.06 13.40
CA GLY A 244 11.74 3.92 13.67
C GLY A 244 11.86 3.31 15.06
N TYR A 245 12.77 3.78 15.92
CA TYR A 245 13.00 3.21 17.25
C TYR A 245 12.87 4.23 18.38
N VAL A 246 12.48 3.75 19.55
CA VAL A 246 12.24 4.56 20.74
C VAL A 246 13.54 5.13 21.30
N SER A 247 13.49 6.41 21.66
CA SER A 247 14.58 7.17 22.28
C SER A 247 14.11 7.92 23.52
N GLY A 248 14.94 7.93 24.56
CA GLY A 248 14.79 8.82 25.72
C GLY A 248 13.86 8.34 26.85
N SER A 249 13.24 7.16 26.74
CA SER A 249 12.40 6.60 27.81
C SER A 249 12.82 5.18 28.20
N PRO A 250 13.16 4.93 29.48
CA PRO A 250 13.36 3.59 29.98
C PRO A 250 12.07 2.77 29.95
N VAL A 251 12.22 1.46 29.77
CA VAL A 251 11.11 0.50 29.78
C VAL A 251 11.12 -0.30 31.07
N VAL A 252 9.96 -0.51 31.66
CA VAL A 252 9.75 -1.40 32.81
C VAL A 252 8.88 -2.56 32.36
N ILE A 253 9.39 -3.79 32.46
CA ILE A 253 8.68 -5.02 32.14
C ILE A 253 8.33 -5.70 33.46
N PRO A 254 7.04 -6.00 33.71
CA PRO A 254 6.61 -6.69 34.91
C PRO A 254 7.41 -7.96 35.17
N ASP A 255 7.61 -8.24 36.45
CA ASP A 255 8.30 -9.43 36.89
C ASP A 255 7.66 -10.71 36.36
N ALA A 256 8.51 -11.68 36.02
CA ALA A 256 8.13 -13.03 35.65
C ALA A 256 9.33 -13.95 35.85
N ASP A 257 9.09 -15.12 36.45
CA ASP A 257 10.09 -16.18 36.68
C ASP A 257 10.86 -16.56 35.41
N ALA A 258 10.21 -16.44 34.25
CA ALA A 258 10.83 -16.72 32.96
C ALA A 258 12.05 -15.83 32.65
N PHE A 259 12.16 -14.67 33.29
CA PHE A 259 13.30 -13.76 33.16
C PHE A 259 14.39 -14.02 34.21
N SER A 260 14.17 -14.93 35.15
CA SER A 260 15.15 -15.33 36.15
C SER A 260 15.89 -16.57 35.68
N PRO A 261 17.23 -16.59 35.79
CA PRO A 261 17.99 -17.76 35.35
C PRO A 261 18.15 -18.83 36.43
N HIS A 262 17.44 -18.71 37.57
CA HIS A 262 17.61 -19.53 38.78
C HIS A 262 17.33 -21.03 38.65
N ASP A 263 16.50 -21.41 37.68
CA ASP A 263 15.95 -22.74 37.49
C ASP A 263 16.14 -23.25 36.05
N SER A 264 16.85 -22.49 35.21
CA SER A 264 17.21 -22.98 33.89
C SER A 264 18.17 -24.17 34.05
N THR A 265 18.20 -25.11 33.12
CA THR A 265 19.35 -26.02 32.93
C THR A 265 20.04 -25.76 31.60
N ASP A 266 19.33 -25.16 30.66
CA ASP A 266 19.74 -25.00 29.25
C ASP A 266 20.53 -23.71 29.00
N GLY A 267 20.65 -22.87 30.02
CA GLY A 267 21.41 -21.62 30.04
C GLY A 267 20.51 -20.39 30.00
N PHE A 268 21.12 -19.24 29.74
CA PHE A 268 20.44 -17.96 29.72
C PHE A 268 21.10 -17.01 28.75
N THR A 269 20.32 -16.36 27.88
CA THR A 269 20.87 -15.38 26.94
C THR A 269 20.04 -14.11 26.93
N VAL A 270 20.71 -12.97 26.90
CA VAL A 270 20.08 -11.66 26.69
C VAL A 270 20.72 -11.01 25.48
N PHE A 271 19.90 -10.62 24.51
CA PHE A 271 20.27 -9.84 23.33
C PHE A 271 19.71 -8.43 23.47
N VAL A 272 20.54 -7.42 23.21
CA VAL A 272 20.15 -6.01 23.28
C VAL A 272 20.76 -5.26 22.11
N LEU A 273 19.94 -4.51 21.37
CA LEU A 273 20.43 -3.47 20.47
C LEU A 273 20.31 -2.10 21.13
N ALA A 274 21.44 -1.43 21.31
CA ALA A 274 21.48 -0.09 21.91
C ALA A 274 22.30 0.87 21.04
N ARG A 275 21.82 2.11 20.91
CA ARG A 275 22.52 3.22 20.28
C ARG A 275 22.69 4.36 21.28
N PRO A 276 23.71 4.29 22.15
CA PRO A 276 23.93 5.29 23.17
C PRO A 276 24.28 6.63 22.54
N ALA A 277 23.66 7.71 23.02
CA ALA A 277 24.00 9.08 22.60
C ALA A 277 25.31 9.56 23.26
N GLN A 278 25.64 9.02 24.42
CA GLN A 278 26.82 9.34 25.21
C GLN A 278 27.23 8.14 26.07
N LEU A 279 28.51 8.07 26.43
CA LEU A 279 28.99 7.14 27.45
C LEU A 279 28.94 7.83 28.82
N SER A 280 28.28 7.18 29.76
CA SER A 280 28.44 7.49 31.19
C SER A 280 29.55 6.60 31.76
N PRO A 281 30.20 6.99 32.89
CA PRO A 281 31.16 6.13 33.56
C PRO A 281 30.59 4.75 33.88
N ARG A 282 29.27 4.70 34.13
CA ARG A 282 28.47 3.49 34.19
C ARG A 282 27.08 3.76 33.61
N GLY A 283 26.55 2.87 32.78
CA GLY A 283 25.19 2.96 32.24
C GLY A 283 24.60 1.59 31.95
N PHE A 284 23.34 1.37 32.32
CA PHE A 284 22.68 0.07 32.19
C PHE A 284 21.99 -0.09 30.84
N LEU A 285 22.22 -1.23 30.18
CA LEU A 285 21.53 -1.60 28.96
C LEU A 285 20.21 -2.31 29.30
N VAL A 286 20.29 -3.36 30.11
CA VAL A 286 19.14 -4.11 30.63
C VAL A 286 19.49 -4.67 32.01
N ALA A 287 18.55 -4.68 32.93
CA ALA A 287 18.72 -5.26 34.25
C ALA A 287 17.45 -5.97 34.72
N LYS A 288 17.61 -7.01 35.53
CA LYS A 288 16.58 -7.52 36.42
C LYS A 288 17.11 -7.43 37.85
N GLY A 289 16.41 -6.67 38.66
CA GLY A 289 16.78 -6.49 40.06
C GLY A 289 17.38 -5.13 40.42
N ASP A 290 17.29 -4.83 41.71
CA ASP A 290 17.71 -3.59 42.37
C ASP A 290 18.00 -3.88 43.85
N VAL A 291 18.32 -2.85 44.64
CA VAL A 291 18.72 -2.95 46.05
C VAL A 291 17.86 -3.95 46.83
N GLY A 292 18.49 -5.04 47.27
CA GLY A 292 17.88 -6.08 48.11
C GLY A 292 17.16 -7.21 47.36
N GLN A 293 17.07 -7.13 46.02
CA GLN A 293 16.43 -8.12 45.15
C GLN A 293 17.16 -8.10 43.78
N TYR A 294 18.47 -8.37 43.78
CA TYR A 294 19.30 -8.39 42.58
C TYR A 294 19.31 -9.75 41.90
N GLU A 295 19.34 -9.78 40.56
CA GLU A 295 19.47 -11.05 39.83
C GLU A 295 20.53 -10.98 38.74
N TRP A 296 20.37 -10.08 37.76
CA TRP A 296 21.34 -9.93 36.69
C TRP A 296 21.24 -8.57 36.00
N TRP A 297 22.31 -8.16 35.32
CA TRP A 297 22.29 -6.99 34.46
C TRP A 297 23.37 -7.05 33.40
N ILE A 298 23.14 -6.31 32.31
CA ILE A 298 24.15 -5.89 31.35
C ILE A 298 24.31 -4.39 31.49
N ASP A 299 25.53 -3.96 31.81
CA ASP A 299 25.89 -2.55 31.88
C ASP A 299 27.16 -2.26 31.08
N SER A 300 27.37 -0.97 30.81
CA SER A 300 28.59 -0.43 30.24
C SER A 300 29.33 0.31 31.34
N VAL A 301 30.62 0.03 31.51
CA VAL A 301 31.52 0.75 32.42
C VAL A 301 32.65 1.35 31.59
N ASN A 302 32.65 2.67 31.43
CA ASN A 302 33.58 3.38 30.54
C ASN A 302 33.64 2.79 29.11
N GLY A 303 32.50 2.31 28.60
CA GLY A 303 32.39 1.71 27.26
C GLY A 303 32.70 0.22 27.18
N ALA A 304 33.24 -0.39 28.24
CA ALA A 304 33.37 -1.85 28.35
C ALA A 304 32.04 -2.47 28.73
N ILE A 305 31.64 -3.53 28.04
CA ILE A 305 30.38 -4.24 28.34
C ILE A 305 30.64 -5.20 29.49
N ARG A 306 29.71 -5.27 30.42
CA ARG A 306 29.74 -6.20 31.54
C ARG A 306 28.41 -6.90 31.72
N PHE A 307 28.48 -8.20 31.95
CA PHE A 307 27.36 -9.01 32.39
C PHE A 307 27.63 -9.51 33.81
N THR A 308 26.69 -9.25 34.71
CA THR A 308 26.72 -9.78 36.08
C THR A 308 25.46 -10.58 36.32
N ALA A 309 25.61 -11.76 36.92
CA ALA A 309 24.54 -12.43 37.64
C ALA A 309 24.93 -12.53 39.12
N SER A 310 23.99 -12.25 40.01
CA SER A 310 24.25 -12.10 41.44
C SER A 310 23.26 -12.86 42.30
N THR A 311 23.58 -12.98 43.59
CA THR A 311 22.60 -13.29 44.64
C THR A 311 21.60 -12.13 44.78
N LEU A 312 20.49 -12.34 45.49
CA LEU A 312 19.53 -11.27 45.81
C LEU A 312 20.16 -10.13 46.63
N ALA A 313 21.22 -10.43 47.40
CA ALA A 313 21.98 -9.45 48.16
C ALA A 313 22.92 -8.59 47.28
N GLY A 314 23.15 -9.00 46.03
CA GLY A 314 24.00 -8.29 45.07
C GLY A 314 25.43 -8.81 44.98
N ASP A 315 25.75 -9.92 45.65
CA ASP A 315 27.05 -10.56 45.54
C ASP A 315 27.18 -11.28 44.19
N PRO A 316 28.22 -11.02 43.40
CA PRO A 316 28.35 -11.59 42.06
C PRO A 316 28.61 -13.11 42.13
N LEU A 317 27.69 -13.87 41.56
CA LEU A 317 27.88 -15.29 41.28
C LEU A 317 28.81 -15.46 40.08
N ILE A 318 28.60 -14.63 39.06
CA ILE A 318 29.50 -14.47 37.93
C ILE A 318 29.52 -13.00 37.50
N GLU A 319 30.68 -12.53 37.08
CA GLU A 319 30.84 -11.24 36.42
C GLU A 319 31.86 -11.40 35.30
N TYR A 320 31.45 -11.05 34.09
CA TYR A 320 32.29 -11.06 32.90
C TYR A 320 32.26 -9.66 32.29
N ALA A 321 33.42 -9.06 32.08
CA ALA A 321 33.54 -7.73 31.46
C ALA A 321 34.47 -7.80 30.26
N SER A 322 34.15 -7.09 29.17
CA SER A 322 35.06 -6.98 28.03
C SER A 322 36.37 -6.32 28.47
N LYS A 323 37.49 -6.91 28.04
CA LYS A 323 38.83 -6.45 28.43
C LYS A 323 39.16 -5.03 27.95
N ALA A 324 38.49 -4.59 26.89
CA ALA A 324 38.56 -3.25 26.34
C ALA A 324 37.16 -2.63 26.16
N PRO A 325 37.05 -1.29 26.10
CA PRO A 325 35.84 -0.62 25.66
C PRO A 325 35.47 -1.00 24.22
N VAL A 326 34.20 -1.31 23.97
CA VAL A 326 33.69 -1.71 22.65
C VAL A 326 32.46 -0.92 22.20
N ILE A 327 31.74 -0.28 23.13
CA ILE A 327 30.55 0.52 22.79
C ILE A 327 30.94 1.76 21.99
N THR A 328 30.31 1.93 20.83
CA THR A 328 30.45 3.14 20.00
C THR A 328 29.20 4.01 20.15
N THR A 329 29.38 5.27 20.56
CA THR A 329 28.27 6.25 20.66
C THR A 329 27.77 6.66 19.30
N GLY A 330 26.47 6.91 19.16
CA GLY A 330 25.86 7.34 17.90
C GLY A 330 25.76 6.24 16.83
N ALA A 331 26.19 5.02 17.13
CA ALA A 331 26.01 3.81 16.31
C ALA A 331 25.25 2.75 17.10
N TRP A 332 24.54 1.84 16.42
CA TRP A 332 23.97 0.69 17.12
C TRP A 332 25.06 -0.29 17.53
N ASN A 333 24.84 -0.90 18.69
CA ASN A 333 25.67 -1.91 19.30
C ASN A 333 24.77 -3.09 19.62
N ALA A 334 24.96 -4.21 18.92
CA ALA A 334 24.37 -5.49 19.26
C ALA A 334 25.22 -6.12 20.36
N VAL A 335 24.64 -6.25 21.54
CA VAL A 335 25.27 -6.81 22.72
C VAL A 335 24.55 -8.10 23.10
N VAL A 336 25.32 -9.18 23.27
CA VAL A 336 24.79 -10.45 23.74
C VAL A 336 25.60 -10.93 24.94
N ALA A 337 24.90 -11.30 26.01
CA ALA A 337 25.46 -12.10 27.08
C ALA A 337 24.82 -13.48 27.02
N ALA A 338 25.59 -14.51 26.69
CA ALA A 338 25.15 -15.90 26.64
C ALA A 338 25.85 -16.68 27.76
N SER A 339 25.09 -17.03 28.79
CA SER A 339 25.57 -17.78 29.93
C SER A 339 25.09 -19.22 29.86
N ALA A 340 25.94 -20.14 30.35
CA ALA A 340 25.45 -21.41 30.87
C ALA A 340 24.56 -21.12 32.11
N GLN A 341 24.39 -22.09 33.00
CA GLN A 341 23.73 -21.77 34.26
C GLN A 341 24.50 -20.71 35.03
N PRO A 342 23.91 -19.53 35.34
CA PRO A 342 24.59 -18.46 36.05
C PRO A 342 24.54 -18.73 37.56
N VAL A 343 25.16 -19.84 37.94
CA VAL A 343 25.46 -20.25 39.31
C VAL A 343 26.89 -19.85 39.67
N SER A 344 27.26 -19.97 40.95
CA SER A 344 28.65 -19.74 41.37
C SER A 344 29.63 -20.57 40.53
N GLY A 345 30.57 -19.92 39.86
CA GLY A 345 31.54 -20.58 38.97
C GLY A 345 31.03 -20.87 37.55
N GLY A 346 29.83 -20.43 37.20
CA GLY A 346 29.27 -20.51 35.85
C GLY A 346 30.10 -19.77 34.80
N SER A 347 29.84 -20.07 33.53
CA SER A 347 30.47 -19.40 32.39
C SER A 347 29.50 -18.50 31.66
N ALA A 348 30.00 -17.37 31.16
CA ALA A 348 29.30 -16.51 30.23
C ALA A 348 30.24 -16.05 29.13
N GLU A 349 29.67 -15.83 27.95
CA GLU A 349 30.35 -15.28 26.79
C GLU A 349 29.66 -13.97 26.43
N LEU A 350 30.47 -12.95 26.14
CA LEU A 350 30.01 -11.65 25.69
C LEU A 350 30.28 -11.49 24.20
N PHE A 351 29.34 -10.95 23.47
CA PHE A 351 29.46 -10.67 22.05
C PHE A 351 29.11 -9.22 21.77
N HIS A 352 29.83 -8.61 20.83
CA HIS A 352 29.56 -7.27 20.33
C HIS A 352 29.68 -7.25 18.81
N ASN A 353 28.59 -6.90 18.12
CA ASN A 353 28.47 -6.75 16.66
C ASN A 353 28.97 -7.93 15.79
N SER A 354 29.28 -9.08 16.40
CA SER A 354 29.85 -10.26 15.75
C SER A 354 29.52 -11.52 16.54
N SER A 355 29.69 -12.69 15.91
CA SER A 355 29.53 -14.02 16.53
C SER A 355 30.78 -14.52 17.25
N THR A 356 31.84 -13.73 17.31
CA THR A 356 33.08 -14.07 18.03
C THR A 356 32.97 -13.56 19.47
N PRO A 357 33.15 -14.41 20.49
CA PRO A 357 33.17 -13.95 21.87
C PRO A 357 34.30 -12.93 22.10
N LEU A 358 34.00 -11.89 22.87
CA LEU A 358 34.98 -10.91 23.33
C LEU A 358 35.97 -11.56 24.29
N GLU A 359 37.21 -11.05 24.30
CA GLU A 359 38.10 -11.31 25.43
C GLU A 359 37.53 -10.65 26.69
N THR A 360 37.42 -11.41 27.77
CA THR A 360 36.82 -10.94 29.03
C THR A 360 37.75 -11.06 30.21
N THR A 361 37.64 -10.12 31.14
CA THR A 361 38.05 -10.32 32.53
C THR A 361 36.89 -10.94 33.32
N LYS A 362 37.23 -11.70 34.37
CA LYS A 362 36.26 -12.32 35.28
C LYS A 362 36.62 -12.02 36.72
N THR A 363 35.64 -11.79 37.57
CA THR A 363 35.86 -11.71 39.03
C THR A 363 35.77 -13.09 39.67
N THR A 364 36.34 -13.24 40.86
CA THR A 364 36.21 -14.47 41.64
C THR A 364 34.74 -14.64 42.07
N PRO A 365 34.07 -15.75 41.69
CA PRO A 365 32.70 -16.04 42.12
C PRO A 365 32.56 -16.07 43.63
N VAL A 366 31.46 -15.53 44.15
CA VAL A 366 31.00 -15.82 45.51
C VAL A 366 30.24 -17.15 45.50
N ALA A 367 30.40 -17.97 46.55
CA ALA A 367 29.65 -19.21 46.70
C ALA A 367 28.15 -18.91 46.87
N GLY A 368 27.29 -19.57 46.08
CA GLY A 368 25.85 -19.36 46.11
C GLY A 368 25.14 -19.85 44.85
N SER A 369 23.83 -19.61 44.80
CA SER A 369 22.98 -19.90 43.66
C SER A 369 22.21 -18.65 43.23
N SER A 370 21.85 -18.60 41.96
CA SER A 370 20.86 -17.65 41.45
C SER A 370 19.51 -17.90 42.14
N ALA A 371 18.70 -16.85 42.25
CA ALA A 371 17.39 -16.89 42.88
C ALA A 371 16.41 -16.03 42.08
N ASN A 372 15.12 -16.26 42.29
CA ASN A 372 14.05 -15.47 41.68
C ASN A 372 13.67 -14.33 42.61
N GLY A 373 13.90 -13.09 42.17
CA GLY A 373 13.48 -11.89 42.88
C GLY A 373 12.21 -11.30 42.26
N THR A 374 11.53 -10.43 42.99
CA THR A 374 10.25 -9.86 42.56
C THR A 374 10.38 -8.58 41.73
N ASN A 375 11.61 -8.21 41.35
CA ASN A 375 11.89 -6.95 40.68
C ASN A 375 11.68 -7.07 39.17
N PRO A 376 11.17 -5.99 38.52
CA PRO A 376 10.95 -5.99 37.09
C PRO A 376 12.25 -6.07 36.30
N VAL A 377 12.12 -6.45 35.02
CA VAL A 377 13.18 -6.18 34.04
C VAL A 377 13.09 -4.71 33.62
N THR A 378 14.22 -4.01 33.59
CA THR A 378 14.30 -2.62 33.13
C THR A 378 15.27 -2.48 31.96
N ILE A 379 14.88 -1.73 30.93
CA ILE A 379 15.70 -1.44 29.75
C ILE A 379 16.16 0.03 29.82
N GLY A 380 17.45 0.25 29.61
CA GLY A 380 18.10 1.57 29.59
C GLY A 380 18.35 2.21 30.95
N ILE A 381 17.93 1.54 32.02
CA ILE A 381 18.14 1.96 33.41
C ILE A 381 18.12 0.75 34.34
N ARG A 382 18.61 0.91 35.57
CA ARG A 382 18.32 0.03 36.71
C ARG A 382 17.80 0.89 37.86
N SER A 383 16.47 1.03 37.98
CA SER A 383 15.82 1.89 39.00
C SER A 383 16.30 3.35 38.96
N THR A 384 16.91 3.89 40.03
CA THR A 384 17.48 5.25 40.10
C THR A 384 18.93 5.33 39.63
N ALA A 385 19.53 4.21 39.19
CA ALA A 385 20.90 4.19 38.69
C ALA A 385 21.06 5.00 37.40
N THR A 386 22.30 5.32 37.05
CA THR A 386 22.62 6.12 35.87
C THR A 386 22.10 5.44 34.59
N PRO A 387 21.18 6.08 33.85
CA PRO A 387 20.67 5.53 32.60
C PRO A 387 21.74 5.62 31.51
N LEU A 388 21.75 4.67 30.60
CA LEU A 388 22.49 4.79 29.36
C LEU A 388 21.58 5.43 28.31
N TRP A 389 21.66 6.76 28.21
CA TRP A 389 20.81 7.54 27.30
C TRP A 389 21.08 7.20 25.84
N GLY A 390 20.01 7.06 25.06
CA GLY A 390 20.08 6.78 23.63
C GLY A 390 18.82 6.10 23.13
N GLN A 391 18.98 5.40 22.02
CA GLN A 391 17.93 4.58 21.44
C GLN A 391 18.11 3.12 21.84
N TYR A 392 16.99 2.41 22.00
CA TYR A 392 16.97 0.97 22.19
C TYR A 392 16.08 0.36 21.13
N ALA A 393 16.48 -0.82 20.67
CA ALA A 393 15.74 -1.64 19.75
C ALA A 393 15.99 -3.10 20.10
N HIS A 394 15.10 -3.98 19.65
CA HIS A 394 15.29 -5.43 19.73
C HIS A 394 15.97 -5.93 21.03
N VAL A 395 15.20 -5.98 22.11
CA VAL A 395 15.64 -6.57 23.38
C VAL A 395 14.98 -7.92 23.56
N ALA A 396 15.75 -8.99 23.67
CA ALA A 396 15.23 -10.34 23.80
C ALA A 396 15.91 -11.11 24.93
N ILE A 397 15.13 -11.91 25.64
CA ILE A 397 15.59 -12.81 26.71
C ILE A 397 15.24 -14.24 26.31
N PHE A 398 16.20 -15.16 26.48
CA PHE A 398 16.07 -16.57 26.17
C PHE A 398 16.43 -17.41 27.39
N ARG A 399 15.66 -18.48 27.65
CA ARG A 399 15.97 -19.48 28.69
C ARG A 399 16.86 -20.62 28.18
N LYS A 400 17.77 -20.29 27.25
CA LYS A 400 18.82 -21.17 26.75
C LYS A 400 20.10 -20.36 26.49
N LYS A 401 21.25 -21.03 26.54
CA LYS A 401 22.49 -20.47 26.02
C LYS A 401 22.45 -20.56 24.50
N LEU A 402 22.38 -19.41 23.81
CA LEU A 402 22.50 -19.40 22.36
C LEU A 402 23.95 -19.75 21.97
N THR A 403 24.08 -20.51 20.88
CA THR A 403 25.37 -20.86 20.27
C THR A 403 25.93 -19.68 19.47
N SER A 404 27.24 -19.66 19.22
CA SER A 404 27.86 -18.65 18.34
C SER A 404 27.26 -18.63 16.94
N ALA A 405 26.74 -19.77 16.44
CA ALA A 405 26.05 -19.85 15.15
C ALA A 405 24.68 -19.16 15.18
N GLU A 406 23.86 -19.40 16.21
CA GLU A 406 22.58 -18.70 16.41
C GLU A 406 22.81 -17.19 16.58
N ILE A 407 23.81 -16.80 17.38
CA ILE A 407 24.20 -15.40 17.55
C ILE A 407 24.68 -14.81 16.22
N GLY A 408 25.45 -15.55 15.41
CA GLY A 408 25.85 -15.15 14.07
C GLY A 408 24.66 -14.82 13.17
N GLY A 409 23.64 -15.68 13.17
CA GLY A 409 22.39 -15.41 12.44
C GLY A 409 21.71 -14.11 12.89
N LEU A 410 21.69 -13.81 14.20
CA LEU A 410 21.16 -12.55 14.71
C LEU A 410 22.00 -11.34 14.25
N MET A 411 23.34 -11.46 14.29
CA MET A 411 24.25 -10.39 13.84
C MET A 411 24.12 -10.12 12.34
N ASP A 412 24.03 -11.17 11.52
CA ASP A 412 23.88 -11.05 10.07
C ASP A 412 22.53 -10.44 9.69
N ALA A 413 21.45 -10.81 10.40
CA ALA A 413 20.15 -10.20 10.22
C ALA A 413 20.14 -8.71 10.61
N ALA A 414 20.79 -8.36 11.74
CA ALA A 414 20.95 -6.96 12.14
C ALA A 414 21.79 -6.15 11.13
N ARG A 415 22.84 -6.75 10.55
CA ARG A 415 23.67 -6.11 9.52
C ARG A 415 22.92 -5.94 8.19
N THR A 416 22.07 -6.91 7.82
CA THR A 416 21.19 -6.83 6.65
C THR A 416 20.21 -5.67 6.75
N GLU A 417 19.73 -5.37 7.96
CA GLU A 417 18.87 -4.20 8.24
C GLU A 417 19.66 -2.88 8.38
N GLY A 418 20.99 -2.91 8.22
CA GLY A 418 21.86 -1.74 8.36
C GLY A 418 21.91 -1.20 9.79
N LEU A 419 21.54 -2.02 10.79
CA LEU A 419 21.57 -1.61 12.18
C LEU A 419 23.01 -1.58 12.69
N ILE A 420 23.77 -2.67 12.48
CA ILE A 420 25.19 -2.75 12.84
C ILE A 420 26.08 -2.79 11.59
N ALA A 421 27.32 -2.33 11.73
CA ALA A 421 28.33 -2.33 10.66
C ALA A 421 28.86 -3.73 10.37
#